data_AF-A0A8H7FEU7-F1
#
_entry.id   AF-A0A8H7FEU7-F1
#
_cell.length_a   1.000
_cell.length_b   1.000
_cell.length_c   1.000
_cell.angle_alpha   90.00
_cell.angle_beta   90.00
_cell.angle_gamma   90.00
#
_symmetry.space_group_name_H-M   'P 1'
#
loop_
_entity.id
_entity.type
_entity.pdbx_description
1 polymer ?
#
loop_
_entity_poly.entity_id
_entity_poly.type
_entity_poly.pdbx_seq_one_letter_code
_entity_poly.pdbx_strand_id
1 'polypeptide(L)'
;MSALGRPPGAIYKGPGPAANPAHHPQYPTGPVAVATRTTVLFWDGYEANPEYVLRASNNRKKSVTPVTFGQKTMYLINIDPSSSDSHLDPAYEILVEDPLTALECLRRKLLANRRDIAKHFIVTGKAFITRSSTSNLPLPQASRVIEHRPLGYRDTNWQADLIDYRQYENLRNAFLLTPRARAAVKYGGIVWRLSVQSIDPEYVIAGPSTEVMAYSRPMYFEGDPARYWDDELIEAEMDIVCGVYRVYTGTNY
;
A
#
# COMPACT_ATOMS: atom_id res chain seq x y z
N MET A 1 -52.06 23.01 43.35
CA MET A 1 -52.50 23.59 44.63
C MET A 1 -51.24 24.02 45.36
N SER A 2 -50.86 25.29 45.24
CA SER A 2 -51.10 26.32 46.28
C SER A 2 -50.21 26.08 47.51
N ALA A 3 -49.48 27.02 48.07
CA ALA A 3 -49.22 28.42 47.80
C ALA A 3 -48.15 28.88 48.81
N LEU A 4 -47.44 29.97 48.49
CA LEU A 4 -47.06 31.08 49.38
C LEU A 4 -46.22 30.84 50.65
N GLY A 5 -45.15 31.63 50.79
CA GLY A 5 -44.62 32.01 52.11
C GLY A 5 -43.19 32.55 52.14
N ARG A 6 -42.98 33.85 51.85
CA ARG A 6 -41.86 34.69 52.33
C ARG A 6 -42.38 35.60 53.47
N PRO A 7 -41.57 36.43 54.15
CA PRO A 7 -40.40 36.24 55.04
C PRO A 7 -40.66 36.93 56.42
N PRO A 8 -39.69 37.21 57.33
CA PRO A 8 -38.97 38.52 57.34
C PRO A 8 -37.53 38.46 57.94
N GLY A 9 -36.58 39.31 57.55
CA GLY A 9 -36.28 40.59 58.22
C GLY A 9 -34.76 40.72 58.47
N ALA A 10 -34.06 41.61 57.74
CA ALA A 10 -33.44 42.86 58.23
C ALA A 10 -31.90 42.68 58.41
N ILE A 11 -30.96 43.61 58.21
CA ILE A 11 -30.92 45.07 58.37
C ILE A 11 -29.84 45.70 57.44
N TYR A 12 -30.17 46.92 57.00
CA TYR A 12 -29.40 48.03 56.40
C TYR A 12 -27.93 48.28 56.82
N LYS A 13 -27.15 48.88 55.90
CA LYS A 13 -26.46 50.18 56.07
C LYS A 13 -26.01 50.77 54.71
N GLY A 14 -26.55 51.91 54.31
CA GLY A 14 -25.90 52.89 53.40
C GLY A 14 -25.37 54.08 54.20
N PRO A 15 -25.02 55.26 53.61
CA PRO A 15 -24.97 55.68 52.20
C PRO A 15 -23.61 56.33 51.77
N GLY A 16 -23.53 56.81 50.51
CA GLY A 16 -22.33 57.29 49.76
C GLY A 16 -21.71 58.65 50.17
N PRO A 17 -21.10 59.49 49.27
CA PRO A 17 -21.33 59.60 47.81
C PRO A 17 -20.11 59.88 46.86
N ALA A 18 -20.39 59.72 45.55
CA ALA A 18 -20.01 60.51 44.36
C ALA A 18 -18.55 60.67 43.86
N ALA A 19 -18.28 60.13 42.66
CA ALA A 19 -17.78 60.86 41.46
C ALA A 19 -17.93 59.99 40.18
N ASN A 20 -18.14 60.64 39.04
CA ASN A 20 -18.82 60.15 37.80
C ASN A 20 -17.81 59.82 36.64
N PRO A 21 -18.20 59.62 35.36
CA PRO A 21 -18.20 58.34 34.63
C PRO A 21 -17.28 58.28 33.39
N ALA A 22 -17.00 57.09 32.84
CA ALA A 22 -16.51 56.95 31.46
C ALA A 22 -16.87 55.58 30.83
N HIS A 23 -17.82 55.63 29.89
CA HIS A 23 -18.00 54.81 28.68
C HIS A 23 -17.53 53.34 28.65
N HIS A 24 -18.50 52.42 28.80
CA HIS A 24 -18.46 51.07 28.22
C HIS A 24 -19.29 51.04 26.92
N PRO A 25 -18.77 50.54 25.79
CA PRO A 25 -19.59 50.17 24.65
C PRO A 25 -20.25 48.80 24.88
N GLN A 26 -21.55 48.76 24.58
CA GLN A 26 -22.44 47.60 24.63
C GLN A 26 -22.03 46.54 23.59
N TYR A 27 -21.95 45.27 24.01
CA TYR A 27 -21.89 44.13 23.09
C TYR A 27 -23.30 43.77 22.60
N PRO A 28 -23.53 43.57 21.29
CA PRO A 28 -24.79 43.06 20.79
C PRO A 28 -24.93 41.55 21.08
N THR A 29 -26.04 41.19 21.71
CA THR A 29 -26.54 39.82 21.85
C THR A 29 -27.20 39.35 20.56
N GLY A 30 -26.60 38.35 19.92
CA GLY A 30 -27.21 37.56 18.85
C GLY A 30 -26.32 36.36 18.51
N PRO A 31 -26.86 35.17 18.21
CA PRO A 31 -26.04 34.02 17.87
C PRO A 31 -25.49 34.21 16.46
N VAL A 32 -24.21 34.55 16.36
CA VAL A 32 -23.45 34.40 15.12
C VAL A 32 -23.16 32.92 14.96
N ALA A 33 -23.68 32.32 13.89
CA ALA A 33 -23.36 30.95 13.51
C ALA A 33 -21.83 30.84 13.35
N VAL A 34 -21.18 30.24 14.34
CA VAL A 34 -19.77 29.87 14.25
C VAL A 34 -19.70 28.72 13.27
N ALA A 35 -19.31 29.03 12.03
CA ALA A 35 -18.88 28.02 11.08
C ALA A 35 -17.75 27.23 11.75
N THR A 36 -18.07 26.01 12.16
CA THR A 36 -17.10 25.06 12.69
C THR A 36 -16.18 24.73 11.53
N ARG A 37 -15.04 25.45 11.44
CA ARG A 37 -13.90 24.97 10.67
C ARG A 37 -13.49 23.67 11.36
N THR A 38 -13.94 22.56 10.82
CA THR A 38 -13.37 21.25 11.10
C THR A 38 -11.93 21.31 10.62
N THR A 39 -11.01 21.66 11.53
CA THR A 39 -9.59 21.50 11.31
C THR A 39 -9.35 20.01 11.22
N VAL A 40 -9.38 19.47 10.00
CA VAL A 40 -9.00 18.08 9.76
C VAL A 40 -7.53 18.00 10.17
N LEU A 41 -7.26 17.34 11.30
CA LEU A 41 -5.91 17.03 11.73
C LEU A 41 -5.32 16.06 10.70
N PHE A 42 -4.44 16.58 9.85
CA PHE A 42 -3.67 15.80 8.89
C PHE A 42 -2.57 15.04 9.65
N TRP A 43 -2.95 13.94 10.29
CA TRP A 43 -1.98 13.01 10.86
C TRP A 43 -1.35 12.19 9.74
N ASP A 44 -0.03 12.11 9.77
CA ASP A 44 0.84 11.48 8.78
C ASP A 44 0.79 9.94 8.76
N GLY A 45 0.04 9.33 9.69
CA GLY A 45 -0.08 7.89 9.84
C GLY A 45 -1.51 7.32 9.70
N TYR A 46 -2.51 8.11 9.29
CA TYR A 46 -3.88 7.59 9.13
C TYR A 46 -4.12 7.05 7.71
N GLU A 47 -4.16 5.73 7.56
CA GLU A 47 -4.35 5.04 6.28
C GLU A 47 -5.62 5.48 5.52
N ALA A 48 -6.67 5.91 6.24
CA ALA A 48 -7.92 6.38 5.65
C ALA A 48 -7.92 7.88 5.26
N ASN A 49 -6.77 8.58 5.30
CA ASN A 49 -6.63 9.95 4.80
C ASN A 49 -5.58 10.05 3.68
N PRO A 50 -5.93 9.66 2.44
CA PRO A 50 -5.00 9.67 1.30
C PRO A 50 -4.55 11.08 0.90
N GLU A 51 -5.32 12.12 1.24
CA GLU A 51 -5.03 13.53 0.90
C GLU A 51 -3.65 14.00 1.37
N TYR A 52 -3.15 13.45 2.49
CA TYR A 52 -1.84 13.85 3.00
C TYR A 52 -0.70 13.44 2.04
N VAL A 53 -0.75 12.21 1.52
CA VAL A 53 0.25 11.69 0.58
C VAL A 53 0.28 12.54 -0.70
N LEU A 54 -0.90 12.95 -1.17
CA LEU A 54 -1.04 13.81 -2.35
C LEU A 54 -0.44 15.20 -2.14
N ARG A 55 -0.49 15.72 -0.91
CA ARG A 55 0.03 17.06 -0.55
C ARG A 55 1.48 17.06 -0.10
N ALA A 56 2.04 15.92 0.29
CA ALA A 56 3.43 15.79 0.75
C ALA A 56 4.49 15.97 -0.36
N SER A 57 4.06 16.25 -1.60
CA SER A 57 4.88 16.52 -2.79
C SER A 57 5.68 17.84 -2.70
N ASN A 58 6.53 17.98 -1.68
CA ASN A 58 7.53 19.06 -1.62
C ASN A 58 8.76 18.78 -2.50
N ASN A 59 8.87 17.57 -3.07
CA ASN A 59 9.92 17.23 -4.02
C ASN A 59 9.39 17.40 -5.45
N ARG A 60 9.83 18.45 -6.16
CA ARG A 60 9.38 18.72 -7.54
C ARG A 60 9.66 17.58 -8.53
N LYS A 61 10.53 16.63 -8.17
CA LYS A 61 10.94 15.52 -9.03
C LYS A 61 10.07 14.26 -8.91
N LYS A 62 9.21 14.18 -7.88
CA LYS A 62 8.38 13.00 -7.63
C LYS A 62 7.00 13.39 -7.14
N SER A 63 5.99 12.73 -7.66
CA SER A 63 4.61 12.85 -7.16
C SER A 63 3.98 11.48 -7.01
N VAL A 64 2.85 11.43 -6.33
CA VAL A 64 2.07 10.20 -6.19
C VAL A 64 0.65 10.48 -6.68
N THR A 65 0.11 9.57 -7.49
CA THR A 65 -1.26 9.62 -7.97
C THR A 65 -2.02 8.41 -7.41
N PRO A 66 -3.18 8.61 -6.76
CA PRO A 66 -4.00 7.50 -6.33
C PRO A 66 -4.71 6.91 -7.55
N VAL A 67 -4.75 5.59 -7.65
CA VAL A 67 -5.45 4.86 -8.71
C VAL A 67 -6.29 3.76 -8.07
N THR A 68 -7.47 3.50 -8.63
CA THR A 68 -8.37 2.45 -8.11
C THR A 68 -8.16 1.16 -8.89
N PHE A 69 -7.93 0.05 -8.17
CA PHE A 69 -7.83 -1.29 -8.71
C PHE A 69 -8.81 -2.22 -7.97
N GLY A 70 -9.88 -2.61 -8.64
CA GLY A 70 -10.99 -3.33 -8.00
C GLY A 70 -11.61 -2.49 -6.87
N GLN A 71 -11.52 -2.98 -5.63
CA GLN A 71 -11.99 -2.25 -4.43
C GLN A 71 -10.85 -1.57 -3.65
N LYS A 72 -9.62 -1.60 -4.17
CA LYS A 72 -8.43 -1.10 -3.49
C LYS A 72 -7.96 0.22 -4.10
N THR A 73 -7.47 1.10 -3.24
CA THR A 73 -6.69 2.27 -3.66
C THR A 73 -5.21 1.89 -3.69
N MET A 74 -4.56 2.14 -4.81
CA MET A 74 -3.11 2.02 -4.96
C MET A 74 -2.49 3.38 -5.25
N TYR A 75 -1.19 3.50 -5.04
CA TYR A 75 -0.44 4.73 -5.21
C TYR A 75 0.59 4.55 -6.32
N LEU A 76 0.36 5.19 -7.46
CA LEU A 76 1.30 5.29 -8.57
C LEU A 76 2.40 6.30 -8.23
N ILE A 77 3.66 5.87 -8.28
CA ILE A 77 4.81 6.74 -8.04
C ILE A 77 5.27 7.34 -9.38
N ASN A 78 5.03 8.63 -9.55
CA ASN A 78 5.47 9.38 -10.72
C ASN A 78 6.85 9.98 -10.46
N ILE A 79 7.70 9.91 -11.48
CA ILE A 79 9.04 10.51 -11.48
C ILE A 79 9.11 11.48 -12.64
N ASP A 80 9.61 12.68 -12.39
CA ASP A 80 9.81 13.71 -13.41
C ASP A 80 10.81 13.17 -14.47
N PRO A 81 10.42 13.10 -15.75
CA PRO A 81 11.27 12.61 -16.83
C PRO A 81 12.61 13.35 -16.93
N SER A 82 12.63 14.64 -16.57
CA SER A 82 13.85 15.46 -16.58
C SER A 82 14.83 15.12 -15.46
N SER A 83 14.41 14.32 -14.48
CA SER A 83 15.20 13.92 -13.33
C SER A 83 15.79 12.52 -13.44
N SER A 84 15.38 11.75 -14.44
CA SER A 84 15.92 10.42 -14.72
C SER A 84 17.01 10.52 -15.80
N ASP A 85 18.12 9.79 -15.61
CA ASP A 85 19.07 9.56 -16.70
C ASP A 85 18.40 8.58 -17.68
N SER A 86 17.77 9.14 -18.72
CA SER A 86 16.66 8.53 -19.46
C SER A 86 16.98 7.20 -20.14
N HIS A 87 18.26 6.85 -20.28
CA HIS A 87 18.68 5.61 -20.94
C HIS A 87 18.75 4.39 -20.00
N LEU A 88 18.74 4.59 -18.68
CA LEU A 88 18.85 3.51 -17.70
C LEU A 88 17.61 3.34 -16.82
N ASP A 89 16.64 4.27 -16.89
CA ASP A 89 15.39 4.15 -16.13
C ASP A 89 14.44 3.15 -16.81
N PRO A 90 13.95 2.13 -16.09
CA PRO A 90 13.03 1.16 -16.67
C PRO A 90 11.72 1.79 -17.17
N ALA A 91 11.16 1.23 -18.27
CA ALA A 91 9.94 1.75 -18.92
C ALA A 91 8.62 1.35 -18.22
N TYR A 92 8.68 0.66 -17.08
CA TYR A 92 7.49 0.28 -16.30
C TYR A 92 7.10 1.36 -15.30
N GLU A 93 5.93 1.21 -14.69
CA GLU A 93 5.44 2.07 -13.61
C GLU A 93 5.53 1.35 -12.26
N ILE A 94 5.77 2.08 -11.18
CA ILE A 94 5.80 1.52 -9.82
C ILE A 94 4.53 1.89 -9.07
N LEU A 95 3.85 0.89 -8.53
CA LEU A 95 2.70 1.07 -7.66
C LEU A 95 2.93 0.40 -6.31
N VAL A 96 2.34 0.99 -5.28
CA VAL A 96 2.33 0.44 -3.93
C VAL A 96 0.92 0.54 -3.36
N GLU A 97 0.50 -0.46 -2.58
CA GLU A 97 -0.77 -0.43 -1.86
C GLU A 97 -0.65 0.37 -0.56
N ASP A 98 0.49 0.23 0.13
CA ASP A 98 0.74 0.89 1.41
C ASP A 98 1.01 2.41 1.24
N PRO A 99 0.16 3.29 1.80
CA PRO A 99 0.36 4.74 1.74
C PRO A 99 1.64 5.20 2.44
N LEU A 100 2.12 4.51 3.47
CA LEU A 100 3.35 4.87 4.17
C LEU A 100 4.58 4.62 3.29
N THR A 101 4.56 3.53 2.53
CA THR A 101 5.58 3.23 1.53
C THR A 101 5.58 4.25 0.38
N ALA A 102 4.40 4.71 -0.07
CA ALA A 102 4.30 5.80 -1.05
C ALA A 102 4.89 7.11 -0.51
N LEU A 103 4.55 7.46 0.74
CA LEU A 103 5.03 8.66 1.41
C LEU A 103 6.55 8.62 1.67
N GLU A 104 7.09 7.47 2.04
CA GLU A 104 8.52 7.24 2.17
C GLU A 104 9.24 7.53 0.84
N CYS A 105 8.67 7.05 -0.27
CA CYS A 105 9.20 7.33 -1.60
C CYS A 105 9.26 8.82 -1.91
N LEU A 106 8.20 9.57 -1.62
CA LEU A 106 8.17 11.02 -1.83
C LEU A 106 9.28 11.73 -1.03
N ARG A 107 9.45 11.33 0.23
CA ARG A 107 10.35 12.01 1.19
C ARG A 107 11.82 11.68 1.00
N ARG A 108 12.16 10.44 0.60
CA ARG A 108 13.57 10.03 0.44
C ARG A 108 14.19 10.62 -0.82
N LYS A 109 15.15 11.55 -0.66
CA LYS A 109 15.84 12.19 -1.80
C LYS A 109 16.68 11.24 -2.64
N LEU A 110 17.21 10.16 -2.04
CA LEU A 110 18.07 9.18 -2.72
C LEU A 110 17.31 8.26 -3.68
N LEU A 111 15.98 8.19 -3.58
CA LEU A 111 15.15 7.40 -4.50
C LEU A 111 14.81 8.24 -5.72
N ALA A 112 15.76 8.42 -6.65
CA ALA A 112 15.65 9.41 -7.72
C ALA A 112 14.91 8.88 -8.96
N ASN A 113 15.06 7.60 -9.28
CA ASN A 113 14.52 6.94 -10.46
C ASN A 113 13.82 5.62 -10.06
N ARG A 114 13.17 4.94 -11.01
CA ARG A 114 12.41 3.71 -10.74
C ARG A 114 13.32 2.58 -10.29
N ARG A 115 14.53 2.51 -10.87
CA ARG A 115 15.56 1.54 -10.50
C ARG A 115 15.93 1.63 -9.02
N ASP A 116 16.18 2.84 -8.53
CA ASP A 116 16.54 3.10 -7.12
C ASP A 116 15.38 2.76 -6.18
N ILE A 117 14.14 3.09 -6.57
CA ILE A 117 12.93 2.77 -5.80
C ILE A 117 12.75 1.26 -5.71
N ALA A 118 12.76 0.56 -6.85
CA ALA A 118 12.60 -0.89 -6.90
C ALA A 118 13.69 -1.59 -6.09
N LYS A 119 14.95 -1.17 -6.24
CA LYS A 119 16.07 -1.70 -5.45
C LYS A 119 15.86 -1.50 -3.95
N HIS A 120 15.43 -0.30 -3.53
CA HIS A 120 15.13 -0.02 -2.12
C HIS A 120 14.01 -0.90 -1.58
N PHE A 121 12.92 -1.07 -2.34
CA PHE A 121 11.81 -1.94 -1.96
C PHE A 121 12.20 -3.41 -1.85
N ILE A 122 13.01 -3.90 -2.79
CA ILE A 122 13.56 -5.25 -2.73
C ILE A 122 14.44 -5.42 -1.50
N VAL A 123 15.32 -4.47 -1.18
CA VAL A 123 16.20 -4.59 0.00
C VAL A 123 15.42 -4.52 1.31
N THR A 124 14.34 -3.73 1.35
CA THR A 124 13.53 -3.52 2.56
C THR A 124 12.32 -4.43 2.68
N GLY A 125 12.06 -5.30 1.70
CA GLY A 125 10.95 -6.24 1.71
C GLY A 125 9.57 -5.57 1.63
N LYS A 126 9.48 -4.44 0.94
CA LYS A 126 8.22 -3.72 0.73
C LYS A 126 7.48 -4.29 -0.46
N ALA A 127 6.17 -4.42 -0.33
CA ALA A 127 5.34 -4.87 -1.43
C ALA A 127 5.19 -3.76 -2.48
N PHE A 128 5.34 -4.12 -3.77
CA PHE A 128 5.19 -3.18 -4.89
C PHE A 128 4.84 -3.90 -6.19
N ILE A 129 4.41 -3.15 -7.20
CA ILE A 129 4.08 -3.64 -8.54
C ILE A 129 4.93 -2.87 -9.55
N THR A 130 5.42 -3.55 -10.59
CA THR A 130 6.21 -2.99 -11.71
C THR A 130 5.41 -3.07 -13.00
N ARG A 131 4.25 -2.43 -13.09
CA ARG A 131 3.32 -2.67 -14.21
C ARG A 131 3.83 -2.08 -15.52
N SER A 132 3.60 -2.78 -16.63
CA SER A 132 3.90 -2.29 -17.99
C SER A 132 2.67 -2.37 -18.89
N SER A 133 2.51 -1.39 -19.79
CA SER A 133 1.53 -1.44 -20.87
C SER A 133 1.93 -2.45 -21.96
N THR A 134 0.97 -2.96 -22.74
CA THR A 134 1.22 -3.97 -23.80
C THR A 134 2.28 -3.51 -24.77
N SER A 135 2.28 -2.21 -25.10
CA SER A 135 3.22 -1.61 -26.05
C SER A 135 4.68 -1.79 -25.64
N ASN A 136 4.93 -2.01 -24.35
CA ASN A 136 6.26 -2.07 -23.75
C ASN A 136 6.67 -3.51 -23.40
N LEU A 137 5.82 -4.50 -23.66
CA LEU A 137 6.06 -5.89 -23.28
C LEU A 137 6.64 -6.70 -24.45
N PRO A 138 7.55 -7.65 -24.16
CA PRO A 138 7.99 -8.62 -25.15
C PRO A 138 6.80 -9.49 -25.60
N LEU A 139 6.76 -9.85 -26.89
CA LEU A 139 5.73 -10.75 -27.42
C LEU A 139 5.72 -12.07 -26.64
N PRO A 140 4.54 -12.71 -26.48
CA PRO A 140 4.46 -13.98 -25.76
C PRO A 140 5.33 -15.01 -26.46
N GLN A 141 6.28 -15.60 -25.75
CA GLN A 141 6.93 -16.82 -26.23
C GLN A 141 5.92 -17.97 -26.10
N ALA A 142 5.92 -18.90 -27.06
CA ALA A 142 4.97 -20.02 -27.09
C ALA A 142 4.89 -20.70 -25.72
N SER A 143 3.71 -20.62 -25.11
CA SER A 143 3.47 -21.02 -23.72
C SER A 143 3.76 -22.50 -23.52
N ARG A 144 4.56 -22.84 -22.51
CA ARG A 144 4.48 -24.17 -21.89
C ARG A 144 3.41 -24.08 -20.83
N VAL A 145 2.45 -25.00 -20.78
CA VAL A 145 1.60 -25.07 -19.58
C VAL A 145 2.49 -25.56 -18.45
N ILE A 146 2.94 -24.66 -17.58
CA ILE A 146 3.64 -25.04 -16.35
C ILE A 146 2.56 -25.31 -15.31
N GLU A 147 2.17 -26.58 -15.19
CA GLU A 147 1.41 -27.02 -14.04
C GLU A 147 2.33 -27.00 -12.82
N HIS A 148 2.16 -25.98 -11.97
CA HIS A 148 2.83 -25.95 -10.67
C HIS A 148 2.14 -26.95 -9.75
N ARG A 149 2.75 -28.14 -9.62
CA ARG A 149 2.24 -29.18 -8.74
C ARG A 149 2.44 -28.73 -7.29
N PRO A 150 1.38 -28.66 -6.47
CA PRO A 150 1.52 -28.33 -5.05
C PRO A 150 2.37 -29.40 -4.34
N LEU A 151 2.77 -29.13 -3.10
CA LEU A 151 3.55 -30.06 -2.27
C LEU A 151 2.83 -31.39 -1.98
N GLY A 152 1.55 -31.47 -2.35
CA GLY A 152 0.75 -32.69 -2.35
C GLY A 152 -0.29 -32.70 -1.25
N TYR A 153 -1.16 -33.71 -1.32
CA TYR A 153 -2.12 -34.02 -0.27
C TYR A 153 -1.52 -35.07 0.67
N ARG A 154 -1.73 -34.88 1.97
CA ARG A 154 -1.28 -35.76 3.05
C ARG A 154 -2.49 -36.26 3.84
N ASP A 155 -2.33 -37.42 4.47
CA ASP A 155 -3.38 -38.02 5.31
C ASP A 155 -3.54 -37.26 6.63
N THR A 156 -4.70 -37.41 7.29
CA THR A 156 -5.06 -36.73 8.54
C THR A 156 -4.02 -36.85 9.67
N ASN A 157 -3.27 -37.96 9.70
CA ASN A 157 -2.29 -38.26 10.75
C ASN A 157 -0.84 -38.01 10.31
N TRP A 158 -0.62 -37.36 9.16
CA TRP A 158 0.71 -37.07 8.67
C TRP A 158 1.43 -36.07 9.59
N GLN A 159 2.71 -36.34 9.82
CA GLN A 159 3.63 -35.44 10.48
C GLN A 159 4.78 -35.14 9.53
N ALA A 160 5.09 -33.86 9.36
CA ALA A 160 6.20 -33.43 8.51
C ALA A 160 7.52 -33.99 9.04
N ASP A 161 8.30 -34.59 8.14
CA ASP A 161 9.64 -35.09 8.45
C ASP A 161 10.74 -34.38 7.62
N LEU A 162 11.96 -34.90 7.72
CA LEU A 162 13.11 -34.37 6.98
C LEU A 162 12.99 -34.58 5.46
N ILE A 163 12.31 -35.65 5.02
CA ILE A 163 12.08 -35.94 3.60
C ILE A 163 11.10 -34.90 3.04
N ASP A 164 10.03 -34.60 3.76
CA ASP A 164 9.07 -33.55 3.41
C ASP A 164 9.75 -32.18 3.31
N TYR A 165 10.61 -31.84 4.27
CA TYR A 165 11.34 -30.58 4.22
C TYR A 165 12.26 -30.49 2.99
N ARG A 166 13.00 -31.55 2.67
CA ARG A 166 13.84 -31.60 1.46
C ARG A 166 13.02 -31.52 0.17
N GLN A 167 11.86 -32.17 0.13
CA GLN A 167 10.95 -32.09 -1.02
C GLN A 167 10.46 -30.64 -1.23
N TYR A 168 10.10 -29.96 -0.14
CA TYR A 168 9.77 -28.54 -0.17
C TYR A 168 10.93 -27.69 -0.71
N GLU A 169 12.14 -27.84 -0.16
CA GLU A 169 13.29 -27.05 -0.61
C GLU A 169 13.57 -27.26 -2.10
N ASN A 170 13.48 -28.48 -2.59
CA ASN A 170 13.67 -28.79 -4.01
C ASN A 170 12.62 -28.09 -4.90
N LEU A 171 11.34 -28.16 -4.53
CA LEU A 171 10.26 -27.55 -5.31
C LEU A 171 10.31 -26.02 -5.25
N ARG A 172 10.54 -25.45 -4.06
CA ARG A 172 10.74 -24.01 -3.90
C ARG A 172 11.91 -23.52 -4.74
N ASN A 173 13.07 -24.16 -4.63
CA ASN A 173 14.26 -23.73 -5.37
C ASN A 173 14.05 -23.88 -6.89
N ALA A 174 13.40 -24.94 -7.35
CA ALA A 174 13.03 -25.10 -8.76
C ALA A 174 12.09 -23.98 -9.25
N PHE A 175 11.09 -23.62 -8.44
CA PHE A 175 10.21 -22.50 -8.76
C PHE A 175 10.95 -21.16 -8.79
N LEU A 176 11.82 -20.88 -7.81
CA LEU A 176 12.53 -19.61 -7.69
C LEU A 176 13.53 -19.34 -8.83
N LEU A 177 13.85 -20.36 -9.64
CA LEU A 177 14.64 -20.23 -10.87
C LEU A 177 13.82 -19.82 -12.09
N THR A 178 12.49 -19.77 -11.99
CA THR A 178 11.60 -19.40 -13.10
C THR A 178 11.51 -17.87 -13.27
N PRO A 179 11.24 -17.34 -14.48
CA PRO A 179 11.05 -15.91 -14.68
C PRO A 179 9.93 -15.31 -13.82
N ARG A 180 8.88 -16.09 -13.55
CA ARG A 180 7.71 -15.68 -12.75
C ARG A 180 8.04 -15.46 -11.28
N ALA A 181 9.10 -16.11 -10.78
CA ALA A 181 9.50 -16.01 -9.38
C ALA A 181 9.85 -14.58 -8.94
N ARG A 182 10.11 -13.66 -9.88
CA ARG A 182 10.23 -12.22 -9.62
C ARG A 182 9.05 -11.67 -8.82
N ALA A 183 7.84 -12.20 -9.04
CA ALA A 183 6.66 -11.87 -8.27
C ALA A 183 6.88 -12.08 -6.76
N ALA A 184 7.50 -13.19 -6.34
CA ALA A 184 7.73 -13.53 -4.94
C ALA A 184 8.52 -12.46 -4.17
N VAL A 185 9.52 -11.84 -4.82
CA VAL A 185 10.29 -10.74 -4.22
C VAL A 185 9.43 -9.48 -4.03
N LYS A 186 8.49 -9.23 -4.95
CA LYS A 186 7.60 -8.06 -4.92
C LYS A 186 6.43 -8.19 -3.94
N TYR A 187 6.12 -9.38 -3.41
CA TYR A 187 5.05 -9.57 -2.42
C TYR A 187 5.38 -8.97 -1.04
N GLY A 188 6.65 -8.68 -0.75
CA GLY A 188 7.09 -8.29 0.59
C GLY A 188 6.86 -9.39 1.63
N GLY A 189 6.98 -9.02 2.91
CA GLY A 189 6.65 -9.92 4.03
C GLY A 189 7.40 -11.26 4.02
N ILE A 190 6.70 -12.34 4.35
CA ILE A 190 7.30 -13.69 4.44
C ILE A 190 7.69 -14.26 3.07
N VAL A 191 6.90 -13.98 2.03
CA VAL A 191 7.13 -14.45 0.66
C VAL A 191 8.43 -13.87 0.11
N TRP A 192 8.63 -12.56 0.32
CA TRP A 192 9.90 -11.90 0.02
C TRP A 192 11.06 -12.49 0.82
N ARG A 193 10.87 -12.69 2.13
CA ARG A 193 11.93 -13.20 3.01
C ARG A 193 12.44 -14.56 2.54
N LEU A 194 11.55 -15.42 2.04
CA LEU A 194 11.86 -16.77 1.54
C LEU A 194 12.43 -16.78 0.12
N SER A 195 12.32 -15.68 -0.64
CA SER A 195 12.70 -15.63 -2.06
C SER A 195 13.92 -14.75 -2.35
N VAL A 196 14.13 -13.66 -1.59
CA VAL A 196 15.12 -12.61 -1.90
C VAL A 196 16.56 -13.10 -2.00
N GLN A 197 16.93 -14.18 -1.31
CA GLN A 197 18.28 -14.73 -1.37
C GLN A 197 18.52 -15.63 -2.60
N SER A 198 17.45 -16.10 -3.23
CA SER A 198 17.53 -17.04 -4.37
C SER A 198 17.38 -16.34 -5.72
N ILE A 199 16.91 -15.09 -5.74
CA ILE A 199 16.61 -14.34 -6.96
C ILE A 199 17.54 -13.13 -7.02
N ASP A 200 18.24 -12.98 -8.14
CA ASP A 200 19.03 -11.76 -8.40
C ASP A 200 18.08 -10.55 -8.48
N PRO A 201 18.25 -9.51 -7.64
CA PRO A 201 17.45 -8.30 -7.67
C PRO A 201 17.37 -7.65 -9.06
N GLU A 202 18.41 -7.77 -9.88
CA GLU A 202 18.43 -7.17 -11.23
C GLU A 202 17.32 -7.71 -12.14
N TYR A 203 16.92 -8.98 -11.98
CA TYR A 203 15.79 -9.54 -12.71
C TYR A 203 14.45 -8.92 -12.30
N VAL A 204 14.29 -8.56 -11.03
CA VAL A 204 13.07 -7.91 -10.52
C VAL A 204 13.06 -6.44 -10.91
N ILE A 205 14.23 -5.78 -10.83
CA ILE A 205 14.42 -4.38 -11.22
C ILE A 205 14.19 -4.16 -12.71
N ALA A 206 14.39 -5.17 -13.56
CA ALA A 206 14.08 -5.12 -14.99
C ALA A 206 12.57 -5.01 -15.29
N GLY A 207 11.71 -5.30 -14.31
CA GLY A 207 10.25 -5.25 -14.43
C GLY A 207 9.64 -6.60 -14.84
N PRO A 208 8.44 -6.57 -15.46
CA PRO A 208 7.69 -7.77 -15.81
C PRO A 208 8.51 -8.74 -16.66
N SER A 209 8.33 -10.02 -16.40
CA SER A 209 9.01 -11.08 -17.14
C SER A 209 8.55 -11.19 -18.58
N THR A 210 9.34 -11.90 -19.38
CA THR A 210 8.99 -12.29 -20.75
C THR A 210 7.77 -13.22 -20.81
N GLU A 211 7.39 -13.81 -19.69
CA GLU A 211 6.30 -14.76 -19.56
C GLU A 211 5.02 -14.12 -19.02
N VAL A 212 5.05 -12.83 -18.68
CA VAL A 212 3.93 -12.14 -18.03
C VAL A 212 2.64 -12.21 -18.84
N MET A 213 2.72 -12.11 -20.18
CA MET A 213 1.54 -12.22 -21.03
C MET A 213 1.00 -13.65 -21.19
N ALA A 214 1.81 -14.66 -20.85
CA ALA A 214 1.41 -16.07 -20.93
C ALA A 214 0.69 -16.54 -19.67
N TYR A 215 1.04 -16.02 -18.49
CA TYR A 215 0.54 -16.55 -17.21
C TYR A 215 -0.11 -15.53 -16.28
N SER A 216 0.13 -14.22 -16.45
CA SER A 216 -0.53 -13.21 -15.62
C SER A 216 -1.86 -12.77 -16.22
N ARG A 217 -2.74 -12.29 -15.34
CA ARG A 217 -3.98 -11.61 -15.77
C ARG A 217 -3.69 -10.13 -16.04
N PRO A 218 -4.32 -9.53 -17.06
CA PRO A 218 -4.22 -8.09 -17.25
C PRO A 218 -4.87 -7.35 -16.08
N MET A 219 -4.22 -6.29 -15.62
CA MET A 219 -4.73 -5.36 -14.63
C MET A 219 -5.50 -4.23 -15.31
N TYR A 220 -6.67 -3.90 -14.74
CA TYR A 220 -7.55 -2.82 -15.19
C TYR A 220 -7.75 -1.82 -14.05
N PHE A 221 -7.49 -0.56 -14.31
CA PHE A 221 -7.65 0.53 -13.34
C PHE A 221 -8.87 1.38 -13.70
N GLU A 222 -9.59 1.87 -12.70
CA GLU A 222 -10.79 2.66 -12.93
C GLU A 222 -10.45 3.97 -13.67
N GLY A 223 -11.20 4.25 -14.73
CA GLY A 223 -10.99 5.45 -15.56
C GLY A 223 -9.82 5.37 -16.54
N ASP A 224 -9.11 4.25 -16.61
CA ASP A 224 -8.01 4.02 -17.56
C ASP A 224 -8.39 2.93 -18.58
N PRO A 225 -8.44 3.25 -19.89
CA PRO A 225 -8.76 2.26 -20.92
C PRO A 225 -7.61 1.29 -21.21
N ALA A 226 -6.40 1.57 -20.74
CA ALA A 226 -5.23 0.74 -20.99
C ALA A 226 -5.26 -0.56 -20.18
N ARG A 227 -4.51 -1.54 -20.69
CA ARG A 227 -4.24 -2.81 -20.00
C ARG A 227 -2.81 -2.78 -19.50
N TYR A 228 -2.61 -3.29 -18.30
CA TYR A 228 -1.29 -3.40 -17.72
C TYR A 228 -0.99 -4.84 -17.32
N TRP A 229 0.28 -5.20 -17.32
CA TRP A 229 0.74 -6.51 -16.87
C TRP A 229 1.88 -6.38 -15.88
N ASP A 230 1.90 -7.33 -14.97
CA ASP A 230 3.03 -7.58 -14.08
C ASP A 230 3.02 -9.06 -13.66
N ASP A 231 4.16 -9.60 -13.24
CA ASP A 231 4.22 -10.98 -12.76
C ASP A 231 3.44 -11.10 -11.44
N GLU A 232 2.58 -12.11 -11.37
CA GLU A 232 1.75 -12.45 -10.20
C GLU A 232 1.97 -13.91 -9.79
N LEU A 233 1.93 -14.18 -8.48
CA LEU A 233 1.92 -15.54 -7.94
C LEU A 233 0.49 -16.06 -7.89
N ILE A 234 0.25 -17.22 -8.49
CA ILE A 234 -0.99 -17.98 -8.23
C ILE A 234 -0.91 -18.66 -6.87
N GLU A 235 -2.05 -19.06 -6.32
CA GLU A 235 -2.15 -19.73 -5.00
C GLU A 235 -1.18 -20.92 -4.88
N ALA A 236 -1.09 -21.76 -5.91
CA ALA A 236 -0.18 -22.91 -5.91
C ALA A 236 1.31 -22.52 -5.82
N GLU A 237 1.70 -21.41 -6.45
CA GLU A 237 3.09 -20.92 -6.38
C GLU A 237 3.38 -20.30 -5.01
N MET A 238 2.40 -19.57 -4.46
CA MET A 238 2.46 -19.05 -3.10
C MET A 238 2.61 -20.20 -2.09
N ASP A 239 1.82 -21.26 -2.24
CA ASP A 239 1.89 -22.47 -1.43
C ASP A 239 3.27 -23.13 -1.52
N ILE A 240 3.86 -23.22 -2.72
CA ILE A 240 5.23 -23.74 -2.91
C ILE A 240 6.25 -22.87 -2.17
N VAL A 241 6.19 -21.54 -2.33
CA VAL A 241 7.14 -20.62 -1.67
C VAL A 241 7.03 -20.71 -0.16
N CYS A 242 5.81 -20.79 0.36
CA CYS A 242 5.51 -20.82 1.79
C CYS A 242 5.59 -22.23 2.42
N GLY A 243 5.82 -23.29 1.64
CA GLY A 243 5.95 -24.65 2.18
C GLY A 243 4.62 -25.28 2.62
N VAL A 244 3.51 -24.93 1.97
CA VAL A 244 2.15 -25.37 2.35
C VAL A 244 1.88 -26.81 1.89
N TYR A 245 1.64 -27.69 2.86
CA TYR A 245 1.09 -29.03 2.64
C TYR A 245 -0.42 -29.04 2.90
N ARG A 246 -1.19 -29.73 2.05
CA ARG A 246 -2.64 -29.88 2.23
C ARG A 246 -2.92 -31.21 2.92
N VAL A 247 -3.71 -31.19 3.99
CA VAL A 247 -4.11 -32.41 4.72
C VAL A 247 -5.57 -32.68 4.46
N TYR A 248 -5.91 -33.90 4.02
CA TYR A 248 -7.30 -34.30 3.81
C TYR A 248 -8.01 -34.42 5.16
N THR A 249 -9.11 -33.71 5.38
CA THR A 249 -9.84 -33.73 6.68
C THR A 249 -11.02 -34.69 6.71
N GLY A 250 -11.34 -35.38 5.60
CA GLY A 250 -12.47 -36.30 5.53
C GLY A 250 -13.84 -35.64 5.39
N THR A 251 -13.93 -34.31 5.41
CA THR A 251 -15.17 -33.55 5.25
C THR A 251 -15.30 -33.02 3.83
N ASN A 252 -16.05 -33.75 2.99
CA ASN A 252 -16.58 -33.19 1.76
C ASN A 252 -17.81 -32.33 2.11
N TYR A 253 -17.84 -31.08 1.64
CA TYR A 253 -19.07 -30.27 1.58
C TYR A 253 -19.90 -30.65 0.37
#